data_AF-A0AA92QVF7-F1
#
_entry.id   AF-A0AA92QVF7-F1
#
_cell.length_a   1.000
_cell.length_b   1.000
_cell.length_c   1.000
_cell.angle_alpha   90.00
_cell.angle_beta   90.00
_cell.angle_gamma   90.00
#
_symmetry.space_group_name_H-M   'P 1'
#
loop_
_entity.id
_entity.type
_entity.pdbx_description
1 polymer ?
#
loop_
_entity_poly.entity_id
_entity_poly.type
_entity_poly.pdbx_seq_one_letter_code
_entity_poly.pdbx_strand_id
1 'polypeptide(L)'
;MSIKHITTNDLCHMRNTEGLVLQGCGGDLREWVDGINEMLTEEGILRDGSKFSDCLAFEHDGLTCLLFPFEGVNVDMGRLAIWRLKTHDSFGGTWLSDYVPNRLGGFESSPLEEPVETEDMDGGLSMK
;
A
#
# COMPACT_ATOMS: atom_id res chain seq x y z
N MET A 1 14.21 1.45 12.50
CA MET A 1 12.79 1.34 12.13
C MET A 1 12.10 2.60 12.59
N SER A 2 11.27 3.19 11.74
CA SER A 2 10.48 4.38 11.98
C SER A 2 9.00 4.05 11.77
N ILE A 3 8.14 4.70 12.55
CA ILE A 3 6.68 4.70 12.35
C ILE A 3 6.25 6.15 12.29
N LYS A 4 5.77 6.59 11.13
CA LYS A 4 5.27 7.96 10.95
C LYS A 4 3.76 7.97 11.06
N HIS A 5 3.23 8.84 11.91
CA HIS A 5 1.79 9.07 11.98
C HIS A 5 1.34 9.93 10.80
N ILE A 6 0.29 9.47 10.11
CA ILE A 6 -0.35 10.15 8.99
C ILE A 6 -1.87 10.17 9.22
N THR A 7 -2.57 10.92 8.39
CA THR A 7 -4.02 10.97 8.34
C THR A 7 -4.58 10.11 7.22
N THR A 8 -5.88 9.82 7.26
CA THR A 8 -6.60 9.20 6.13
C THR A 8 -6.57 10.07 4.88
N ASN A 9 -6.51 11.40 5.02
CA ASN A 9 -6.36 12.30 3.89
C ASN A 9 -5.00 12.13 3.20
N ASP A 10 -3.92 11.91 3.97
CA ASP A 10 -2.60 11.64 3.40
C ASP A 10 -2.61 10.36 2.54
N LEU A 11 -3.35 9.32 2.97
CA LEU A 11 -3.51 8.08 2.20
C LEU A 11 -4.16 8.32 0.84
N CYS A 12 -5.12 9.23 0.74
CA CYS A 12 -5.77 9.57 -0.53
C CYS A 12 -4.81 10.20 -1.57
N HIS A 13 -3.65 10.71 -1.12
CA HIS A 13 -2.60 11.25 -1.98
C HIS A 13 -1.56 10.20 -2.42
N MET A 14 -1.67 8.96 -1.93
CA MET A 14 -0.68 7.90 -2.16
C MET A 14 -0.99 7.01 -3.37
N ARG A 15 -1.54 7.60 -4.46
CA ARG A 15 -1.97 6.86 -5.66
C ARG A 15 -0.86 5.99 -6.29
N ASN A 16 0.38 6.46 -6.22
CA ASN A 16 1.55 5.80 -6.82
C ASN A 16 2.32 4.92 -5.82
N THR A 17 1.75 4.67 -4.65
CA THR A 17 2.31 3.80 -3.63
C THR A 17 1.42 2.59 -3.45
N GLU A 18 2.04 1.45 -3.15
CA GLU A 18 1.34 0.24 -2.76
C GLU A 18 1.89 -0.28 -1.44
N GLY A 19 1.03 -0.96 -0.68
CA GLY A 19 1.43 -1.53 0.59
C GLY A 19 0.35 -2.42 1.20
N LEU A 20 0.71 -3.08 2.30
CA LEU A 20 -0.20 -3.86 3.11
C LEU A 20 -0.76 -2.97 4.22
N VAL A 21 -2.07 -2.84 4.30
CA VAL A 21 -2.77 -2.19 5.41
C VAL A 21 -3.27 -3.26 6.36
N LEU A 22 -2.90 -3.16 7.64
CA LEU A 22 -3.43 -3.94 8.76
C LEU A 22 -4.24 -3.03 9.68
N GLN A 23 -5.31 -3.57 10.25
CA GLN A 23 -6.28 -2.83 11.07
C GLN A 23 -6.32 -3.41 12.48
N GLY A 24 -6.67 -2.58 13.47
CA GLY A 24 -6.79 -3.02 14.86
C GLY A 24 -5.45 -3.24 15.55
N CYS A 25 -4.41 -2.50 15.14
CA CYS A 25 -3.07 -2.56 15.72
C CYS A 25 -3.03 -1.84 17.08
N GLY A 26 -3.63 -2.45 18.10
CA GLY A 26 -3.61 -1.95 19.48
C GLY A 26 -2.28 -2.24 20.20
N GLY A 27 -1.98 -1.49 21.25
CA GLY A 27 -0.74 -1.66 22.02
C GLY A 27 0.46 -0.95 21.39
N ASP A 28 1.65 -1.54 21.52
CA ASP A 28 2.89 -0.98 20.96
C ASP A 28 2.99 -1.29 19.46
N LEU A 29 3.01 -0.24 18.64
CA LEU A 29 3.11 -0.36 17.19
C LEU A 29 4.46 -0.94 16.73
N ARG A 30 5.52 -0.82 17.54
CA ARG A 30 6.81 -1.42 17.22
C ARG A 30 6.76 -2.93 17.31
N GLU A 31 6.13 -3.46 18.36
CA GLU A 31 5.91 -4.90 18.51
C GLU A 31 5.10 -5.45 17.34
N TRP A 32 4.11 -4.70 16.85
CA TRP A 32 3.38 -5.06 15.64
C TRP A 32 4.29 -5.18 14.42
N VAL A 33 5.08 -4.15 14.12
CA VAL A 33 5.94 -4.19 12.91
C VAL A 33 7.02 -5.26 13.04
N ASP A 34 7.60 -5.44 14.22
CA ASP A 34 8.59 -6.48 14.48
C ASP A 34 7.97 -7.88 14.30
N GLY A 35 6.78 -8.13 14.87
CA GLY A 35 6.07 -9.40 14.73
C GLY A 35 5.61 -9.69 13.29
N ILE A 36 5.13 -8.69 12.55
CA ILE A 36 4.80 -8.85 11.13
C ILE A 36 6.07 -9.18 10.32
N ASN A 37 7.18 -8.47 10.54
CA ASN A 37 8.44 -8.76 9.84
C ASN A 37 8.94 -10.19 10.15
N GLU A 38 8.86 -10.62 11.40
CA GLU A 38 9.23 -11.98 11.80
C GLU A 38 8.38 -13.03 11.08
N MET A 39 7.05 -12.95 11.19
CA MET A 39 6.13 -13.88 10.53
C MET A 39 6.33 -13.93 9.01
N LEU A 40 6.48 -12.78 8.35
CA LEU A 40 6.69 -12.74 6.90
C LEU A 40 8.08 -13.26 6.49
N THR A 41 9.09 -13.12 7.34
CA THR A 41 10.42 -13.70 7.12
C THR A 41 10.39 -15.22 7.26
N GLU A 42 9.73 -15.75 8.29
CA GLU A 42 9.58 -17.19 8.53
C GLU A 42 8.82 -17.89 7.39
N GLU A 43 7.81 -17.24 6.84
CA GLU A 43 7.06 -17.71 5.66
C GLU A 43 7.84 -17.56 4.34
N GLY A 44 9.05 -16.99 4.39
CA GLY A 44 9.90 -16.72 3.23
C GLY A 44 9.25 -15.73 2.25
N ILE A 45 8.41 -14.82 2.76
CA ILE A 45 7.76 -13.75 2.00
C ILE A 45 8.73 -12.59 1.84
N LEU A 46 9.42 -12.21 2.92
CA LEU A 46 10.51 -11.24 2.87
C LEU A 46 11.79 -11.95 2.42
N ARG A 47 12.38 -11.48 1.33
CA ARG A 47 13.55 -12.09 0.69
C ARG A 47 14.82 -11.31 1.01
N ASP A 48 15.96 -11.98 0.92
CA ASP A 48 17.31 -11.40 1.04
C ASP A 48 17.55 -10.60 2.35
N GLY A 49 16.83 -10.96 3.42
CA GLY A 49 16.89 -10.24 4.70
C GLY A 49 16.27 -8.84 4.67
N SER A 50 15.48 -8.54 3.63
CA SER A 50 14.70 -7.29 3.57
C SER A 50 13.62 -7.26 4.66
N LYS A 51 13.21 -6.05 5.04
CA LYS A 51 12.22 -5.82 6.09
C LYS A 51 11.55 -4.48 5.92
N PHE A 52 10.35 -4.36 6.46
CA PHE A 52 9.67 -3.08 6.57
C PHE A 52 10.34 -2.24 7.68
N SER A 53 10.97 -1.14 7.30
CA SER A 53 11.62 -0.22 8.24
C SER A 53 10.90 1.10 8.42
N ASP A 54 10.08 1.53 7.45
CA ASP A 54 9.48 2.86 7.41
C ASP A 54 7.96 2.71 7.21
N CYS A 55 7.29 2.35 8.31
CA CYS A 55 5.86 2.08 8.33
C CYS A 55 5.07 3.36 8.65
N LEU A 56 3.79 3.37 8.27
CA LEU A 56 2.89 4.51 8.52
C LEU A 56 1.77 4.06 9.46
N ALA A 57 1.40 4.90 10.42
CA ALA A 57 0.31 4.66 11.35
C ALA A 57 -0.79 5.69 11.14
N PHE A 58 -2.05 5.28 11.19
CA PHE A 58 -3.18 6.17 11.06
C PHE A 58 -4.38 5.62 11.83
N GLU A 59 -5.35 6.49 12.14
CA GLU A 59 -6.61 6.10 12.76
C GLU A 59 -7.73 6.16 11.71
N HIS A 60 -8.58 5.14 11.68
CA HIS A 60 -9.79 5.13 10.86
C HIS A 60 -10.89 4.34 11.58
N ASP A 61 -12.09 4.92 11.67
CA ASP A 61 -13.23 4.33 12.39
C ASP A 61 -12.93 3.91 13.85
N GLY A 62 -12.08 4.67 14.55
CA GLY A 62 -11.66 4.40 15.93
C GLY A 62 -10.67 3.24 16.08
N LEU A 63 -10.13 2.71 14.96
CA LEU A 63 -9.10 1.69 14.95
C LEU A 63 -7.74 2.28 14.59
N THR A 64 -6.72 1.90 15.34
CA THR A 64 -5.33 2.11 14.93
C THR A 64 -4.98 1.15 13.79
N CYS A 65 -4.49 1.70 12.69
CA CYS A 65 -4.10 0.95 11.49
C CYS A 65 -2.62 1.17 11.19
N LEU A 66 -1.98 0.17 10.58
CA LEU A 66 -0.61 0.24 10.10
C LEU A 66 -0.59 -0.02 8.60
N LEU A 67 0.14 0.82 7.88
CA LEU A 67 0.50 0.62 6.48
C LEU A 67 1.98 0.26 6.40
N PHE A 68 2.25 -0.84 5.69
CA PHE A 68 3.56 -1.37 5.35
C PHE A 68 3.82 -1.13 3.85
N PRO A 69 4.49 -0.02 3.47
CA PRO A 69 4.78 0.27 2.07
C PRO A 69 5.75 -0.74 1.47
N PHE A 70 5.54 -1.14 0.21
CA PHE A 70 6.43 -2.09 -0.47
C PHE A 70 7.70 -1.46 -1.03
N GLU A 71 7.78 -0.13 -1.07
CA GLU A 71 8.94 0.59 -1.59
C GLU A 71 10.22 0.19 -0.83
N GLY A 72 11.24 -0.24 -1.58
CA GLY A 72 12.52 -0.65 -1.01
C GLY A 72 12.54 -2.00 -0.29
N VAL A 73 11.44 -2.77 -0.32
CA VAL A 73 11.35 -4.09 0.33
C VAL A 73 11.24 -5.20 -0.71
N ASN A 74 12.05 -6.26 -0.57
CA ASN A 74 12.01 -7.41 -1.48
C ASN A 74 10.96 -8.42 -1.01
N VAL A 75 9.75 -8.29 -1.55
CA VAL A 75 8.58 -9.07 -1.16
C VAL A 75 8.21 -10.10 -2.24
N ASP A 76 7.98 -11.35 -1.85
CA ASP A 76 7.25 -12.32 -2.67
C ASP A 76 5.76 -11.96 -2.70
N MET A 77 5.35 -11.21 -3.71
CA MET A 77 3.96 -10.75 -3.83
C MET A 77 2.93 -11.89 -3.93
N GLY A 78 3.28 -13.01 -4.56
CA GLY A 78 2.39 -14.16 -4.67
C GLY A 78 2.13 -14.80 -3.31
N ARG A 79 3.19 -15.01 -2.52
CA ARG A 79 3.07 -15.54 -1.16
C ARG A 79 2.41 -14.53 -0.21
N LEU A 80 2.74 -13.24 -0.32
CA LEU A 80 2.11 -12.21 0.50
C LEU A 80 0.61 -12.14 0.24
N ALA A 81 0.17 -12.27 -1.01
CA ALA A 81 -1.25 -12.31 -1.33
C ALA A 81 -1.97 -13.49 -0.64
N ILE A 82 -1.36 -14.68 -0.65
CA ILE A 82 -1.90 -15.85 0.04
C ILE A 82 -1.91 -15.63 1.56
N TRP A 83 -0.81 -15.10 2.13
CA TRP A 83 -0.69 -14.81 3.55
C TRP A 83 -1.78 -13.83 4.00
N ARG A 84 -1.96 -12.72 3.26
CA ARG A 84 -2.99 -11.71 3.50
C ARG A 84 -4.39 -12.33 3.56
N LEU A 85 -4.70 -13.24 2.64
CA LEU A 85 -6.00 -13.93 2.64
C LEU A 85 -6.15 -14.87 3.84
N LYS A 86 -5.11 -15.61 4.20
CA LYS A 86 -5.12 -16.54 5.34
C LYS A 86 -5.23 -15.83 6.68
N THR A 87 -4.65 -14.65 6.82
CA THR A 87 -4.58 -13.90 8.07
C THR A 87 -5.58 -12.75 8.14
N HIS A 88 -6.49 -12.64 7.16
CA HIS A 88 -7.46 -11.56 7.07
C HIS A 88 -8.35 -11.45 8.31
N ASP A 89 -8.84 -12.57 8.85
CA ASP A 89 -9.69 -12.57 10.04
C ASP A 89 -8.97 -12.03 11.29
N SER A 90 -7.65 -12.21 11.36
CA SER A 90 -6.83 -11.77 12.49
C SER A 90 -6.39 -10.31 12.37
N PHE A 91 -6.04 -9.86 11.16
CA PHE A 91 -5.37 -8.56 10.95
C PHE A 91 -6.17 -7.57 10.10
N GLY A 92 -7.30 -7.98 9.52
CA GLY A 92 -8.06 -7.18 8.57
C GLY A 92 -7.23 -6.75 7.37
N GLY A 93 -6.29 -7.58 6.92
CA GLY A 93 -5.29 -7.24 5.92
C GLY A 93 -5.88 -6.90 4.56
N THR A 94 -5.53 -5.73 4.01
CA THR A 94 -5.98 -5.25 2.68
C THR A 94 -4.81 -4.60 1.92
N TRP A 95 -4.93 -4.47 0.61
CA TRP A 95 -3.97 -3.66 -0.15
C TRP A 95 -4.31 -2.18 -0.02
N LEU A 96 -3.33 -1.29 -0.10
CA LEU A 96 -3.59 0.15 -0.08
C LEU A 96 -4.48 0.56 -1.26
N SER A 97 -4.22 -0.01 -2.45
CA SER A 97 -5.05 0.18 -3.64
C SER A 97 -6.49 -0.32 -3.50
N ASP A 98 -6.75 -1.28 -2.61
CA ASP A 98 -8.11 -1.70 -2.24
C ASP A 98 -8.68 -0.78 -1.15
N TYR A 99 -7.87 -0.42 -0.16
CA TYR A 99 -8.33 0.28 1.03
C TYR A 99 -8.83 1.68 0.72
N VAL A 100 -8.05 2.48 0.00
CA VAL A 100 -8.39 3.89 -0.29
C VAL A 100 -9.71 4.03 -1.06
N PRO A 101 -9.94 3.36 -2.21
CA PRO A 101 -11.22 3.47 -2.91
C PRO A 101 -12.40 2.88 -2.13
N ASN A 102 -12.21 1.76 -1.43
CA ASN A 102 -13.33 1.08 -0.78
C ASN A 102 -13.68 1.66 0.60
N ARG A 103 -12.75 2.34 1.27
CA ARG A 103 -12.93 2.86 2.63
C ARG A 103 -12.90 4.38 2.72
N LEU A 104 -12.12 5.04 1.85
CA LEU A 104 -11.85 6.49 1.94
C LEU A 104 -12.45 7.29 0.77
N GLY A 105 -13.13 6.63 -0.18
CA GLY A 105 -13.79 7.31 -1.30
C GLY A 105 -12.91 7.54 -2.54
N GLY A 106 -11.69 7.00 -2.57
CA GLY A 106 -10.81 7.04 -3.74
C GLY A 106 -9.56 7.89 -3.56
N PHE A 107 -8.61 7.70 -4.48
CA PHE A 107 -7.41 8.52 -4.54
C PHE A 107 -7.73 9.87 -5.18
N GLU A 108 -7.23 10.94 -4.60
CA GLU A 108 -7.35 12.26 -5.19
C GLU A 108 -6.53 12.33 -6.50
N SER A 109 -7.04 13.07 -7.48
CA SER A 109 -6.31 13.38 -8.70
C SER A 109 -5.22 14.38 -8.36
N SER A 110 -3.96 13.98 -8.48
CA SER A 110 -2.87 14.96 -8.48
C SER A 110 -3.02 15.85 -9.72
N PRO A 111 -2.81 17.17 -9.63
CA PRO A 111 -2.85 18.06 -10.79
C PRO A 111 -1.78 17.79 -11.86
N LEU A 112 -0.95 16.75 -11.71
CA LEU A 112 0.24 16.50 -12.53
C LEU A 112 0.04 15.44 -13.62
N GLU A 113 -1.16 14.86 -13.73
CA GLU A 113 -1.49 13.94 -14.82
C GLU A 113 -2.42 14.63 -15.82
N GLU A 114 -1.88 15.60 -16.57
CA GLU A 114 -2.52 15.98 -17.84
C GLU A 114 -2.38 14.80 -18.81
N PRO A 115 -3.46 14.33 -19.44
CA PRO A 115 -3.36 13.29 -20.46
C PRO A 115 -2.54 13.82 -21.63
N VAL A 116 -1.48 13.10 -21.99
CA VAL A 116 -0.77 13.31 -23.26
C VAL A 116 -1.77 13.00 -24.36
N GLU A 117 -2.37 14.03 -24.96
CA GLU A 117 -3.12 13.89 -26.21
C GLU A 117 -2.15 13.34 -27.27
N THR A 118 -2.28 12.06 -27.58
CA THR A 118 -1.71 11.50 -28.81
C THR A 118 -2.56 12.02 -29.97
N GLU A 119 -2.16 13.14 -30.57
CA GLU A 119 -2.68 13.55 -31.87
C GLU A 119 -2.29 12.48 -32.91
N ASP A 120 -3.26 11.65 -33.30
CA ASP A 120 -3.15 10.77 -34.45
C ASP A 120 -2.85 11.62 -35.70
N MET A 121 -1.62 11.51 -36.20
CA MET A 121 -1.25 12.03 -37.52
C MET A 121 -1.89 11.16 -38.61
N ASP A 122 -3.17 11.38 -38.91
CA ASP A 122 -3.81 10.80 -40.10
C ASP A 122 -3.36 11.58 -41.34
N GLY A 123 -2.45 10.95 -42.09
CA GLY A 123 -1.96 11.42 -43.37
C GLY A 123 -3.03 11.31 -44.45
N GLY A 124 -3.65 12.44 -44.79
CA GLY A 124 -4.45 12.59 -46.00
C GLY A 124 -3.64 13.13 -47.18
N LEU A 125 -3.08 12.23 -48.00
CA LEU A 125 -2.61 12.56 -49.36
C LEU A 125 -3.78 13.18 -50.16
N SER A 126 -3.62 14.41 -50.64
CA SER A 126 -4.51 14.98 -51.66
C SER A 126 -3.71 15.25 -52.93
N MET A 127 -3.93 14.39 -53.93
CA MET A 127 -3.48 14.59 -55.30
C MET A 127 -4.20 15.78 -55.92
N LYS A 128 -3.45 16.77 -56.42
CA LYS A 128 -3.85 17.66 -57.51
C LYS A 128 -2.65 17.94 -58.40
#